data_AF-A0A9E6FAT9-F1
#
_entry.id   AF-A0A9E6FAT9-F1
#
_cell.length_a   1.000
_cell.length_b   1.000
_cell.length_c   1.000
_cell.angle_alpha   90.00
_cell.angle_beta   90.00
_cell.angle_gamma   90.00
#
_symmetry.space_group_name_H-M   'P 1'
#
loop_
_entity.id
_entity.type
_entity.pdbx_description
1 polymer ?
#
loop_
_entity_poly.entity_id
_entity_poly.type
_entity_poly.pdbx_seq_one_letter_code
_entity_poly.pdbx_strand_id
1 'polypeptide(L)'
;MAYIYETKNFLVESFETPHITRTDGGHIKILPKVSIKNRTEMSPALAIEFIRLTMIIGESFEVAMNNRGIKIIRLNYQDMGNWAFKSGKEPIFHMHIYGRAKDAKYQAYQEAVNLPDRSTGFYKDFEALNEDDIQEIQKQISFVLKQEKYDLKNWGLSF
;
A
#
# COMPACT_ATOMS: atom_id res chain seq x y z
N MET A 1 -11.44 -5.73 5.58
CA MET A 1 -10.06 -5.25 5.37
C MET A 1 -9.20 -5.97 6.39
N ALA A 2 -7.93 -6.27 6.10
CA ALA A 2 -7.05 -6.88 7.11
C ALA A 2 -6.01 -5.88 7.61
N TYR A 3 -5.84 -5.79 8.93
CA TYR A 3 -4.80 -5.01 9.58
C TYR A 3 -3.41 -5.56 9.22
N ILE A 4 -2.48 -4.68 8.84
CA ILE A 4 -1.08 -5.05 8.56
C ILE A 4 -0.17 -4.45 9.62
N TYR A 5 -0.19 -3.13 9.79
CA TYR A 5 0.74 -2.42 10.68
C TYR A 5 0.19 -1.03 10.99
N GLU A 6 0.72 -0.37 12.02
CA GLU A 6 0.41 1.03 12.29
C GLU A 6 1.60 1.78 12.88
N THR A 7 1.61 3.08 12.65
CA THR A 7 2.48 4.03 13.35
C THR A 7 1.63 4.94 14.23
N LYS A 8 2.24 5.99 14.78
CA LYS A 8 1.50 6.99 15.57
C LYS A 8 0.37 7.60 14.75
N ASN A 9 0.62 7.97 13.49
CA ASN A 9 -0.32 8.76 12.70
C ASN A 9 -0.93 8.00 11.51
N PHE A 10 -0.46 6.80 11.17
CA PHE A 10 -0.92 6.06 10.01
C PHE A 10 -1.32 4.62 10.36
N LEU A 11 -2.24 4.08 9.57
CA LEU A 11 -2.69 2.70 9.59
C LEU A 11 -2.41 2.07 8.21
N VAL A 12 -1.97 0.82 8.20
CA VAL A 12 -1.69 0.03 7.01
C VAL A 12 -2.64 -1.16 6.96
N GLU A 13 -3.37 -1.31 5.86
CA GLU A 13 -4.36 -2.38 5.69
C GLU A 13 -4.40 -2.92 4.26
N SER A 14 -4.91 -4.14 4.10
CA SER A 14 -5.30 -4.70 2.80
C SER A 14 -6.76 -4.37 2.43
N PHE A 15 -7.09 -4.56 1.16
CA PHE A 15 -8.46 -4.41 0.65
C PHE A 15 -9.15 -5.77 0.50
N GLU A 16 -10.42 -5.85 0.90
CA GLU A 16 -11.30 -6.97 0.53
C GLU A 16 -11.62 -6.97 -0.97
N THR A 17 -11.71 -5.79 -1.58
CA THR A 17 -11.99 -5.62 -3.00
C THR A 17 -10.86 -4.80 -3.65
N PRO A 18 -9.72 -5.45 -3.93
CA PRO A 18 -8.52 -4.75 -4.34
C PRO A 18 -8.60 -4.23 -5.78
N HIS A 19 -7.74 -3.25 -6.12
CA HIS A 19 -7.57 -2.80 -7.51
C HIS A 19 -6.54 -3.64 -8.26
N ILE A 20 -5.73 -4.43 -7.57
CA ILE A 20 -4.84 -5.43 -8.15
C ILE A 20 -5.12 -6.73 -7.42
N THR A 21 -5.55 -7.76 -8.15
CA THR A 21 -5.76 -9.09 -7.58
C THR A 21 -4.47 -9.61 -6.96
N ARG A 22 -4.58 -10.42 -5.90
CA ARG A 22 -3.45 -11.07 -5.23
C ARG A 22 -2.46 -11.68 -6.22
N THR A 23 -2.94 -12.44 -7.21
CA THR A 23 -2.09 -13.14 -8.20
C THR A 23 -1.29 -12.20 -9.11
N ASP A 24 -1.73 -10.95 -9.26
CA ASP A 24 -1.06 -9.92 -10.07
C ASP A 24 -0.12 -9.05 -9.23
N GLY A 25 0.03 -9.34 -7.93
CA GLY A 25 0.93 -8.67 -7.00
C GLY A 25 0.23 -8.02 -5.81
N GLY A 26 -1.10 -7.96 -5.80
CA GLY A 26 -1.89 -7.49 -4.66
C GLY A 26 -1.87 -5.98 -4.41
N HIS A 27 -2.62 -5.57 -3.38
CA HIS A 27 -2.94 -4.18 -3.09
C HIS A 27 -3.07 -3.94 -1.59
N ILE A 28 -2.29 -2.97 -1.11
CA ILE A 28 -2.33 -2.46 0.27
C ILE A 28 -2.51 -0.95 0.26
N LYS A 29 -3.04 -0.37 1.35
CA LYS A 29 -3.12 1.09 1.54
C LYS A 29 -2.47 1.52 2.84
N ILE A 30 -2.00 2.77 2.83
CA ILE A 30 -1.66 3.53 4.02
C ILE A 30 -2.66 4.68 4.13
N LEU A 31 -3.34 4.80 5.27
CA LEU A 31 -4.28 5.88 5.55
C LEU A 31 -3.91 6.61 6.84
N PRO A 32 -4.14 7.93 6.92
CA PRO A 32 -3.90 8.67 8.15
C PRO A 32 -5.02 8.37 9.16
N LYS A 33 -4.66 8.31 10.45
CA LYS A 33 -5.62 8.12 11.55
C LYS A 33 -6.48 9.36 11.80
N VAL A 34 -5.96 10.53 11.40
CA VAL A 34 -6.68 11.80 11.37
C VAL A 34 -6.88 12.19 9.92
N SER A 35 -8.10 12.60 9.55
CA SER A 35 -8.42 12.93 8.16
C SER A 35 -7.57 14.09 7.64
N ILE A 36 -6.96 13.89 6.47
CA ILE A 36 -6.18 14.86 5.72
C ILE A 36 -6.70 14.81 4.30
N LYS A 37 -6.94 15.95 3.65
CA LYS A 37 -7.48 15.95 2.28
C LYS A 37 -6.39 15.78 1.25
N ASN A 38 -5.26 16.45 1.46
CA ASN A 38 -4.15 16.48 0.52
C ASN A 38 -2.81 16.38 1.25
N ARG A 39 -1.82 15.69 0.67
CA ARG A 39 -0.46 15.60 1.22
C ARG A 39 0.20 16.97 1.49
N THR A 40 -0.22 18.04 0.81
CA THR A 40 0.27 19.40 1.07
C THR A 40 -0.15 19.95 2.43
N GLU A 41 -1.12 19.34 3.09
CA GLU A 41 -1.59 19.70 4.44
C GLU A 41 -0.77 19.02 5.55
N MET A 42 0.14 18.10 5.20
CA MET A 42 0.99 17.43 6.18
C MET A 42 2.04 18.39 6.74
N SER A 43 2.25 18.33 8.05
CA SER A 43 3.44 18.93 8.65
C SER A 43 4.70 18.20 8.19
N PRO A 44 5.89 18.82 8.25
CA PRO A 44 7.14 18.14 7.90
C PRO A 44 7.37 16.83 8.66
N ALA A 45 7.07 16.80 9.96
CA ALA A 45 7.20 15.58 10.77
C ALA A 45 6.26 14.46 10.28
N LEU A 46 5.02 14.81 9.94
CA LEU A 46 4.06 13.86 9.42
C LEU A 46 4.43 13.35 8.03
N ALA A 47 4.96 14.22 7.17
CA ALA A 47 5.46 13.86 5.85
C ALA A 47 6.68 12.92 5.93
N ILE A 48 7.61 13.16 6.87
CA ILE A 48 8.76 12.27 7.13
C ILE A 48 8.28 10.89 7.59
N GLU A 49 7.36 10.84 8.55
CA GLU A 49 6.76 9.58 9.01
C GLU A 49 6.10 8.83 7.85
N PHE A 50 5.33 9.54 7.02
CA PHE A 50 4.65 8.97 5.86
C PHE A 50 5.63 8.38 4.84
N ILE A 51 6.64 9.14 4.41
CA ILE A 51 7.62 8.67 3.41
C ILE A 51 8.46 7.51 3.97
N ARG A 52 8.85 7.56 5.25
CA ARG A 52 9.53 6.44 5.88
C ARG A 52 8.66 5.19 5.88
N LEU A 53 7.38 5.33 6.23
CA LEU A 53 6.43 4.24 6.27
C LEU A 53 6.19 3.64 4.87
N THR A 54 6.03 4.45 3.82
CA THR A 54 5.84 3.91 2.45
C THR A 54 7.03 3.08 2.00
N MET A 55 8.26 3.47 2.36
CA MET A 55 9.46 2.71 2.05
C MET A 55 9.52 1.37 2.80
N ILE A 56 9.25 1.38 4.11
CA ILE A 56 9.22 0.15 4.93
C ILE A 56 8.18 -0.82 4.40
N ILE A 57 6.97 -0.32 4.16
CA ILE A 57 5.84 -1.14 3.70
C ILE A 57 6.10 -1.66 2.29
N GLY A 58 6.59 -0.83 1.39
CA GLY A 58 6.93 -1.25 0.04
C GLY A 58 7.96 -2.38 0.01
N GLU A 59 9.08 -2.18 0.69
CA GLU A 59 10.16 -3.18 0.75
C GLU A 59 9.68 -4.49 1.39
N SER A 60 8.94 -4.40 2.49
CA SER A 60 8.38 -5.57 3.17
C SER A 60 7.37 -6.32 2.32
N PHE A 61 6.51 -5.59 1.61
CA PHE A 61 5.47 -6.16 0.76
C PHE A 61 6.06 -6.92 -0.43
N GLU A 62 7.05 -6.33 -1.10
CA GLU A 62 7.76 -6.98 -2.21
C GLU A 62 8.39 -8.30 -1.76
N VAL A 63 9.16 -8.28 -0.67
CA VAL A 63 9.82 -9.49 -0.14
C VAL A 63 8.78 -10.53 0.28
N ALA A 64 7.72 -10.12 0.99
CA ALA A 64 6.70 -11.04 1.48
C ALA A 64 5.98 -11.75 0.33
N MET A 65 5.53 -11.02 -0.68
CA MET A 65 4.84 -11.62 -1.82
C MET A 65 5.77 -12.53 -2.64
N ASN A 66 7.04 -12.15 -2.78
CA ASN A 66 8.06 -13.01 -3.40
C ASN A 66 8.23 -14.33 -2.62
N ASN A 67 8.27 -14.29 -1.29
CA ASN A 67 8.30 -15.49 -0.44
C ASN A 67 7.03 -16.35 -0.59
N ARG A 68 5.90 -15.73 -0.94
CA ARG A 68 4.63 -16.41 -1.24
C ARG A 68 4.50 -16.87 -2.69
N GLY A 69 5.59 -16.81 -3.48
CA GLY A 69 5.62 -17.27 -4.86
C GLY A 69 5.00 -16.29 -5.87
N ILE A 70 4.65 -15.08 -5.44
CA ILE A 70 4.11 -14.02 -6.31
C ILE A 70 5.26 -13.05 -6.59
N LYS A 71 5.92 -13.23 -7.73
CA LYS A 71 7.11 -12.46 -8.09
C LYS A 71 6.77 -11.02 -8.46
N ILE A 72 6.76 -10.12 -7.48
CA ILE A 72 6.68 -8.68 -7.68
C ILE A 72 7.99 -8.20 -8.30
N ILE A 73 7.89 -7.40 -9.35
CA ILE A 73 9.04 -6.79 -10.04
C ILE A 73 8.99 -5.27 -10.02
N ARG A 74 7.86 -4.68 -9.62
CA ARG A 74 7.69 -3.24 -9.48
C ARG A 74 6.60 -2.96 -8.45
N LEU A 75 6.79 -1.90 -7.68
CA LEU A 75 5.74 -1.29 -6.87
C LEU A 75 5.25 0.00 -7.54
N ASN A 76 3.95 0.25 -7.50
CA ASN A 76 3.38 1.55 -7.83
C ASN A 76 2.76 2.18 -6.59
N TYR A 77 2.98 3.48 -6.43
CA TYR A 77 2.47 4.29 -5.31
C TYR A 77 1.53 5.33 -5.88
N GLN A 78 0.27 5.36 -5.45
CA GLN A 78 -0.74 6.27 -5.98
C GLN A 78 -1.62 6.86 -4.89
N ASP A 79 -1.76 8.18 -4.90
CA ASP A 79 -2.77 8.94 -4.17
C ASP A 79 -3.69 9.60 -5.23
N MET A 80 -5.00 9.36 -5.15
CA MET A 80 -5.95 9.81 -6.18
C MET A 80 -7.24 10.37 -5.58
N GLY A 81 -7.94 9.60 -4.73
CA GLY A 81 -9.14 10.06 -4.01
C GLY A 81 -10.39 10.42 -4.84
N ASN A 82 -10.30 10.50 -6.17
CA ASN A 82 -11.34 11.07 -7.05
C ASN A 82 -12.72 10.42 -6.97
N TRP A 83 -12.83 9.14 -6.59
CA TRP A 83 -14.13 8.47 -6.49
C TRP A 83 -15.00 9.02 -5.35
N ALA A 84 -14.43 9.74 -4.37
CA ALA A 84 -15.19 10.41 -3.33
C ALA A 84 -16.23 11.38 -3.92
N PHE A 85 -15.88 12.10 -4.99
CA PHE A 85 -16.76 13.06 -5.67
C PHE A 85 -18.02 12.39 -6.25
N LYS A 86 -17.93 11.14 -6.71
CA LYS A 86 -19.10 10.39 -7.21
C LYS A 86 -20.13 10.13 -6.10
N SER A 87 -19.67 10.04 -4.86
CA SER A 87 -20.52 9.84 -3.69
C SER A 87 -20.89 11.15 -2.96
N GLY A 88 -20.55 12.31 -3.53
CA GLY A 88 -20.76 13.62 -2.89
C GLY A 88 -19.95 13.79 -1.60
N LYS A 89 -18.83 13.07 -1.47
CA LYS A 89 -17.94 13.12 -0.30
C LYS A 89 -16.64 13.85 -0.65
N GLU A 90 -16.04 14.42 0.37
CA GLU A 90 -14.68 14.96 0.28
C GLU A 90 -13.65 13.82 0.17
N PRO A 91 -12.63 13.94 -0.70
CA PRO A 91 -11.54 12.98 -0.74
C PRO A 91 -10.73 13.04 0.56
N ILE A 92 -10.37 11.85 1.06
CA ILE A 92 -9.43 11.70 2.17
C ILE A 92 -8.17 11.08 1.59
N PHE A 93 -7.02 11.67 1.93
CA PHE A 93 -5.71 11.18 1.58
C PHE A 93 -5.54 9.72 1.98
N HIS A 94 -5.10 8.90 1.03
CA HIS A 94 -4.61 7.55 1.27
C HIS A 94 -3.67 7.15 0.16
N MET A 95 -2.60 6.44 0.52
CA MET A 95 -1.62 5.95 -0.44
C MET A 95 -1.93 4.50 -0.77
N HIS A 96 -2.24 4.23 -2.02
CA HIS A 96 -2.27 2.89 -2.58
C HIS A 96 -0.85 2.42 -2.88
N ILE A 97 -0.53 1.19 -2.51
CA ILE A 97 0.69 0.50 -2.91
C ILE A 97 0.28 -0.76 -3.66
N TYR A 98 0.64 -0.82 -4.93
CA TYR A 98 0.32 -1.90 -5.84
C TYR A 98 1.55 -2.73 -6.13
N GLY A 99 1.50 -4.02 -5.80
CA GLY A 99 2.47 -4.98 -6.29
C GLY A 99 2.20 -5.27 -7.76
N ARG A 100 3.23 -5.24 -8.59
CA ARG A 100 3.13 -5.59 -10.02
C ARG A 100 3.93 -6.85 -10.27
N ALA A 101 3.24 -7.97 -10.39
CA ALA A 101 3.83 -9.28 -10.59
C ALA A 101 4.26 -9.49 -12.05
N LYS A 102 5.34 -10.24 -12.25
CA LYS A 102 5.86 -10.56 -13.58
C LYS A 102 4.83 -11.31 -14.45
N ASP A 103 4.05 -12.19 -13.84
CA ASP A 103 3.10 -13.07 -14.52
C ASP A 103 1.64 -12.58 -14.34
N ALA A 104 1.46 -11.27 -14.14
CA ALA A 104 0.14 -10.64 -13.96
C ALA A 104 -0.79 -10.92 -15.16
N LYS A 105 -2.03 -11.34 -14.87
CA LYS A 105 -3.02 -11.77 -15.87
C LYS A 105 -4.06 -10.72 -16.20
N TYR A 106 -4.47 -9.93 -15.22
CA TYR A 106 -5.54 -8.94 -15.36
C TYR A 106 -4.98 -7.55 -15.63
N GLN A 107 -3.89 -7.18 -14.95
CA GLN A 107 -3.27 -5.85 -15.04
C GLN A 107 -1.78 -5.96 -15.35
N ALA A 108 -1.43 -6.09 -16.64
CA ALA A 108 -0.05 -6.25 -17.13
C ALA A 108 0.92 -5.24 -16.51
N TYR A 109 2.04 -5.73 -15.95
CA TYR A 109 2.97 -4.92 -15.16
C TYR A 109 3.66 -3.79 -15.94
N GLN A 110 3.72 -3.93 -17.27
CA GLN A 110 4.31 -2.96 -18.19
C GLN A 110 3.46 -1.70 -18.32
N GLU A 111 2.15 -1.81 -18.05
CA GLU A 111 1.20 -0.72 -18.15
C GLU A 111 0.95 -0.07 -16.79
N ALA A 112 0.53 1.19 -16.82
CA ALA A 112 -0.05 1.82 -15.65
C ALA A 112 -1.29 1.04 -15.15
N VAL A 113 -1.56 1.12 -13.85
CA VAL A 113 -2.76 0.48 -13.29
C VAL A 113 -4.01 1.10 -13.91
N ASN A 114 -4.84 0.27 -14.51
CA ASN A 114 -6.15 0.68 -14.99
C ASN A 114 -7.14 0.68 -13.82
N LEU A 115 -7.87 1.78 -13.68
CA LEU A 115 -8.77 2.03 -12.55
C LEU A 115 -10.17 2.44 -13.04
N PRO A 116 -10.86 1.58 -13.80
CA PRO A 116 -12.22 1.87 -14.24
C PRO A 116 -13.17 1.91 -13.04
N ASP A 117 -14.34 2.52 -13.23
CA ASP A 117 -15.40 2.55 -12.22
C ASP A 117 -15.80 1.12 -11.79
N ARG A 118 -16.11 0.94 -10.49
CA ARG A 118 -16.47 -0.38 -9.94
C ARG A 118 -17.73 -0.98 -10.58
N SER A 119 -18.65 -0.15 -11.08
CA SER A 119 -19.87 -0.60 -11.76
C SER A 119 -19.60 -1.34 -13.07
N THR A 120 -18.40 -1.23 -13.65
CA THR A 120 -18.01 -1.95 -14.87
C THR A 120 -17.84 -3.46 -14.65
N GLY A 121 -17.76 -3.91 -13.39
CA GLY A 121 -17.48 -5.30 -13.05
C GLY A 121 -16.02 -5.72 -13.24
N PHE A 122 -15.11 -4.78 -13.55
CA PHE A 122 -13.70 -5.06 -13.81
C PHE A 122 -12.99 -5.82 -12.67
N TYR A 123 -13.36 -5.55 -11.41
CA TYR A 123 -12.73 -6.13 -10.22
C TYR A 123 -13.45 -7.38 -9.68
N LYS A 124 -14.48 -7.89 -10.36
CA LYS A 124 -15.38 -8.92 -9.80
C LYS A 124 -14.65 -10.22 -9.41
N ASP A 125 -13.59 -10.55 -10.14
CA ASP A 125 -12.79 -11.78 -9.96
C ASP A 125 -11.46 -11.48 -9.23
N PHE A 126 -11.30 -10.29 -8.63
CA PHE A 126 -10.06 -9.92 -7.98
C PHE A 126 -10.03 -10.46 -6.56
N GLU A 127 -8.97 -11.22 -6.27
CA GLU A 127 -8.75 -11.85 -4.99
C GLU A 127 -8.01 -10.89 -4.05
N ALA A 128 -8.49 -10.78 -2.82
CA ALA A 128 -7.78 -10.09 -1.74
C ALA A 128 -6.51 -10.87 -1.34
N LEU A 129 -5.60 -10.17 -0.66
CA LEU A 129 -4.52 -10.83 0.07
C LEU A 129 -5.13 -11.76 1.14
N ASN A 130 -4.60 -12.97 1.26
CA ASN A 130 -5.03 -13.95 2.25
C ASN A 130 -4.28 -13.79 3.58
N GLU A 131 -4.73 -14.49 4.62
CA GLU A 131 -4.17 -14.37 5.97
C GLU A 131 -2.66 -14.63 6.00
N ASP A 132 -2.19 -15.69 5.34
CA ASP A 132 -0.76 -16.00 5.26
C ASP A 132 0.03 -14.86 4.58
N ASP A 133 -0.55 -14.13 3.62
CA ASP A 133 0.14 -13.02 2.95
C ASP A 133 0.32 -11.89 3.96
N ILE A 134 -0.73 -11.61 4.73
CA ILE A 134 -0.71 -10.59 5.79
C ILE A 134 0.33 -10.94 6.86
N GLN A 135 0.37 -12.20 7.32
CA GLN A 135 1.33 -12.66 8.31
C GLN A 135 2.78 -12.55 7.78
N GLU A 136 3.03 -12.93 6.53
CA GLU A 136 4.37 -12.80 5.94
C GLU A 136 4.76 -11.32 5.77
N ILE A 137 3.84 -10.43 5.38
CA ILE A 137 4.09 -8.98 5.33
C ILE A 137 4.46 -8.44 6.71
N GLN A 138 3.71 -8.78 7.76
CA GLN A 138 3.98 -8.37 9.14
C GLN A 138 5.36 -8.82 9.64
N LYS A 139 5.72 -10.07 9.32
CA LYS A 139 7.03 -10.63 9.61
C LYS A 139 8.13 -9.86 8.87
N GLN A 140 7.95 -9.56 7.57
CA GLN A 140 8.95 -8.80 6.80
C GLN A 140 9.08 -7.35 7.31
N ILE A 141 7.99 -6.70 7.71
CA ILE A 141 8.06 -5.38 8.36
C ILE A 141 8.98 -5.43 9.58
N SER A 142 8.85 -6.47 10.41
CA SER A 142 9.69 -6.66 11.60
C SER A 142 11.19 -6.85 11.29
N PHE A 143 11.52 -7.38 10.11
CA PHE A 143 12.91 -7.49 9.64
C PHE A 143 13.42 -6.20 9.01
N VAL A 144 12.61 -5.59 8.14
CA VAL A 144 12.95 -4.33 7.46
C VAL A 144 13.21 -3.21 8.47
N LEU A 145 12.40 -3.11 9.53
CA LEU A 145 12.59 -2.13 10.61
C LEU A 145 13.94 -2.25 11.34
N LYS A 146 14.60 -3.41 11.29
CA LYS A 146 15.92 -3.63 11.93
C LYS A 146 17.09 -3.28 11.02
N GLN A 147 16.84 -3.00 9.74
CA GLN A 147 17.91 -2.60 8.83
C GLN A 147 18.38 -1.18 9.15
N GLU A 148 19.69 -0.95 9.01
CA GLU A 148 20.31 0.36 9.26
C GLU A 148 19.64 1.51 8.50
N LYS A 149 19.22 1.27 7.26
CA LYS A 149 18.48 2.23 6.43
C LYS A 149 17.25 2.82 7.12
N TYR A 150 16.61 2.07 8.02
CA TYR A 150 15.39 2.49 8.71
C TYR A 150 15.63 2.87 10.18
N ASP A 151 16.88 2.91 10.64
CA ASP A 151 17.24 3.49 11.94
C ASP A 151 16.73 4.94 12.02
N LEU A 152 16.09 5.30 13.13
CA LEU A 152 15.50 6.62 13.34
C LEU A 152 16.53 7.74 13.21
N LYS A 153 17.80 7.50 13.58
CA LYS A 153 18.86 8.51 13.44
C LYS A 153 19.12 8.92 11.99
N ASN A 154 19.01 7.96 11.07
CA ASN A 154 19.26 8.17 9.64
C ASN A 154 18.12 8.95 8.97
N TRP A 155 16.99 9.11 9.68
CA TRP A 155 15.82 9.87 9.26
C TRP A 155 15.65 11.19 10.02
N GLY A 156 16.62 11.57 10.87
CA GLY A 156 16.53 12.76 11.71
C GLY A 156 15.42 12.68 12.78
N LEU A 157 15.10 11.46 13.23
CA LEU A 157 14.03 11.17 14.20
C LEU A 157 14.54 10.71 15.56
N SER A 158 15.86 10.59 15.75
CA SER A 158 16.46 10.37 17.08
C SER A 158 16.64 11.72 17.79
N PHE A 159 16.00 11.88 18.95
CA PHE A 159 16.18 13.03 19.84
C PHE A 159 17.13 12.67 20.99
#